data_AF-A0AAJ4ZEL8-F1
#
_entry.id   AF-A0AAJ4ZEL8-F1
#
_cell.length_a   1.000
_cell.length_b   1.000
_cell.length_c   1.000
_cell.angle_alpha   90.00
_cell.angle_beta   90.00
_cell.angle_gamma   90.00
#
_symmetry.space_group_name_H-M   'P 1'
#
loop_
_entity.id
_entity.type
_entity.pdbx_description
1 polymer ?
#
loop_
_entity_poly.entity_id
_entity_poly.type
_entity_poly.pdbx_seq_one_letter_code
_entity_poly.pdbx_strand_id
1 'polypeptide(L)' 'MNDINAACAGAVHTGQAPTAAGSPVAVEDRIRKLKDLHEKGLISPEDFQKRRDEILASI' A
#
# COMPACT_ATOMS: atom_id res chain seq x y z
N MET A 1 -31.64 -20.74 -12.99
CA MET A 1 -30.83 -20.54 -11.77
C MET A 1 -29.41 -20.93 -12.13
N ASN A 2 -28.51 -19.95 -12.22
CA ASN A 2 -27.12 -20.15 -12.59
C ASN A 2 -26.28 -19.90 -11.33
N ASP A 3 -25.55 -20.91 -10.91
CA ASP A 3 -24.90 -20.98 -9.61
C ASP A 3 -23.80 -19.91 -9.46
N ILE A 4 -23.97 -19.10 -8.41
CA ILE A 4 -23.00 -18.13 -7.91
C ILE A 4 -21.80 -18.93 -7.41
N ASN A 5 -20.73 -18.92 -8.20
CA ASN A 5 -19.47 -19.52 -7.80
C ASN A 5 -18.93 -18.77 -6.59
N ALA A 6 -19.00 -19.40 -5.43
CA ALA A 6 -18.45 -18.93 -4.18
C ALA A 6 -16.93 -19.14 -4.15
N ALA A 7 -16.16 -18.08 -4.35
CA ALA A 7 -14.74 -17.91 -3.95
C ALA A 7 -14.35 -16.47 -4.37
N CYS A 8 -14.10 -15.50 -3.51
CA CYS A 8 -13.08 -15.52 -2.46
C CYS A 8 -13.53 -14.67 -1.25
N ALA A 9 -14.01 -15.34 -0.21
CA ALA A 9 -13.78 -14.89 1.16
C ALA A 9 -12.43 -15.47 1.58
N GLY A 10 -11.36 -14.71 1.35
CA GLY A 10 -9.99 -15.11 1.67
C GLY A 10 -9.23 -13.91 2.18
N ALA A 11 -9.34 -13.65 3.47
CA ALA A 11 -8.46 -12.75 4.20
C ALA A 11 -7.01 -13.25 4.03
N VAL A 12 -6.23 -12.54 3.22
CA VAL A 12 -4.76 -12.65 3.17
C VAL A 12 -4.15 -11.27 3.41
N HIS A 13 -4.39 -10.74 4.61
CA HIS A 13 -3.39 -9.92 5.25
C HIS A 13 -2.34 -10.86 5.86
N THR A 14 -1.32 -11.24 5.07
CA THR A 14 0.00 -11.64 5.59
C THR A 14 0.98 -11.89 4.44
N GLY A 15 2.00 -11.03 4.33
CA GLY A 15 3.31 -11.42 3.83
C GLY A 15 3.58 -11.28 2.33
N GLN A 16 3.75 -10.05 1.85
CA GLN A 16 4.69 -9.81 0.74
C GLN A 16 5.79 -8.86 1.20
N ALA A 17 6.86 -9.46 1.72
CA ALA A 17 8.17 -8.85 1.87
C ALA A 17 8.88 -8.79 0.49
N PRO A 18 9.87 -7.91 0.31
CA PRO A 18 9.93 -7.02 -0.84
C PRO A 18 10.85 -7.54 -1.96
N THR A 19 10.43 -7.39 -3.20
CA THR A 19 11.32 -7.41 -4.36
C THR A 19 11.01 -6.24 -5.28
N ALA A 20 12.07 -5.63 -5.80
CA ALA A 20 12.12 -4.48 -6.72
C ALA A 20 12.04 -3.09 -6.07
N ALA A 21 13.13 -2.70 -5.41
CA ALA A 21 13.53 -1.30 -5.41
C ALA A 21 13.78 -0.86 -6.86
N GLY A 22 13.02 0.12 -7.35
CA GLY A 22 13.31 0.80 -8.62
C GLY A 22 12.25 0.71 -9.73
N SER A 23 11.04 0.21 -9.48
CA SER A 23 9.95 0.26 -10.47
C SER A 23 8.89 1.29 -10.07
N PRO A 24 8.34 2.10 -11.01
CA PRO A 24 7.36 3.14 -10.70
C PRO A 24 6.10 2.58 -10.00
N VAL A 25 5.72 1.35 -10.34
CA VAL A 25 4.62 0.61 -9.69
C VAL A 25 4.86 0.42 -8.18
N ALA A 26 6.11 0.20 -7.75
CA ALA A 26 6.44 0.02 -6.34
C ALA A 26 6.37 1.34 -5.53
N VAL A 27 6.56 2.49 -6.19
CA VAL A 27 6.44 3.82 -5.59
C VAL A 27 4.98 4.12 -5.28
N GLU A 28 4.10 3.90 -6.25
CA GLU A 28 2.66 4.09 -6.10
C GLU A 28 2.07 3.20 -5.00
N ASP A 29 2.48 1.93 -4.92
CA ASP A 29 2.06 1.01 -3.86
C ASP A 29 2.50 1.49 -2.46
N ARG A 30 3.73 2.01 -2.33
CA ARG A 30 4.23 2.58 -1.06
C ARG A 30 3.46 3.84 -0.67
N ILE A 31 3.20 4.75 -1.61
CA ILE A 31 2.41 5.97 -1.35
C ILE A 31 0.97 5.60 -0.94
N ARG A 32 0.37 4.60 -1.60
CA ARG A 32 -0.99 4.13 -1.28
C ARG A 32 -1.08 3.58 0.14
N LYS A 33 -0.12 2.75 0.56
CA LYS A 33 -0.02 2.28 1.96
C LYS A 33 0.15 3.44 2.94
N LEU A 34 1.00 4.41 2.59
CA LEU A 34 1.22 5.58 3.43
C LEU A 34 -0.05 6.40 3.62
N LYS A 35 -0.85 6.55 2.56
CA LYS A 35 -2.13 7.25 2.59
C LYS A 35 -3.14 6.52 3.47
N ASP A 36 -3.25 5.21 3.35
CA ASP A 36 -4.14 4.39 4.18
C ASP A 36 -3.80 4.52 5.68
N LEU A 37 -2.50 4.56 6.03
CA LEU A 37 -2.07 4.82 7.42
C LEU A 37 -2.47 6.22 7.91
N HIS A 38 -2.36 7.24 7.06
CA HIS A 38 -2.78 8.59 7.39
C HIS A 38 -4.31 8.71 7.55
N GLU A 39 -5.08 8.10 6.65
CA GLU A 39 -6.55 8.08 6.71
C GLU A 39 -7.06 7.34 7.96
N LYS A 40 -6.31 6.34 8.44
CA LYS A 40 -6.57 5.64 9.71
C LYS A 40 -6.14 6.42 10.95
N GLY A 41 -5.50 7.59 10.79
CA GLY A 41 -4.96 8.37 11.89
C GLY A 41 -3.78 7.70 12.61
N LEU A 42 -3.11 6.74 11.96
CA LEU A 42 -1.94 6.02 12.52
C LEU A 42 -0.65 6.85 12.41
N ILE A 43 -0.63 7.83 11.51
CA ILE A 43 0.49 8.76 11.33
C ILE A 43 -0.05 10.19 11.21
N SER A 44 0.77 11.14 11.66
CA SER A 44 0.48 12.57 11.53
C SER A 44 0.58 13.01 10.06
N PRO A 45 -0.09 14.12 9.67
CA PRO A 45 0.03 14.68 8.33
C PRO A 45 1.48 15.08 7.98
N GLU A 46 2.28 15.45 8.98
CA GLU A 46 3.69 15.79 8.84
C GLU A 46 4.56 14.55 8.52
N ASP A 47 4.32 13.43 9.22
CA ASP A 47 4.95 12.13 8.95
C ASP A 47 4.59 11.59 7.57
N PHE A 48 3.34 11.77 7.15
CA PHE A 48 2.89 11.38 5.81
C PHE A 48 3.65 12.15 4.73
N GLN A 49 3.79 13.47 4.86
CA GLN A 49 4.52 14.28 3.89
C GLN A 49 5.99 13.85 3.82
N LYS A 50 6.67 13.79 4.96
CA LYS A 50 8.09 13.42 5.03
C LYS A 50 8.38 12.09 4.33
N ARG A 51 7.61 11.04 4.63
CA ARG A 51 7.80 9.71 4.04
C ARG A 51 7.44 9.68 2.56
N ARG A 52 6.45 10.45 2.11
CA ARG A 52 6.10 10.60 0.70
C ARG A 52 7.24 11.26 -0.08
N ASP A 53 7.81 12.33 0.45
CA ASP A 53 8.96 13.01 -0.14
C ASP A 53 10.18 12.08 -0.22
N GLU A 54 10.47 11.31 0.83
CA GLU A 54 11.54 10.30 0.81
C GLU A 54 11.32 9.23 -0.28
N ILE A 55 10.08 8.80 -0.50
CA ILE A 55 9.73 7.84 -1.54
C ILE A 55 9.93 8.43 -2.95
N LEU A 56 9.57 9.71 -3.14
CA LEU A 56 9.74 10.44 -4.40
C LEU A 56 11.18 10.90 -4.65
N ALA A 57 12.00 11.04 -3.61
CA ALA A 57 13.42 11.35 -3.74
C ALA A 57 14.28 10.11 -4.05
N SER A 58 13.71 8.92 -3.90
CA SER A 58 14.38 7.63 -4.11
C SER A 58 14.22 7.07 -5.54
N ILE A 59 13.69 7.87 -6.47
CA ILE A 59 13.51 7.55 -7.91
C ILE A 59 14.48 8.33 -8.78
#